data_AF-A0A2N1UX06-F1
#
_entry.id   AF-A0A2N1UX06-F1
#
_cell.length_a   1.000
_cell.length_b   1.000
_cell.length_c   1.000
_cell.angle_alpha   90.00
_cell.angle_beta   90.00
_cell.angle_gamma   90.00
#
_symmetry.space_group_name_H-M   'P 1'
#
loop_
_entity.id
_entity.type
_entity.pdbx_description
1 polymer ?
#
loop_
_entity_poly.entity_id
_entity_poly.type
_entity_poly.pdbx_seq_one_letter_code
_entity_poly.pdbx_strand_id
1 'polypeptide(L)'
;MEDARYRQLQEQIQYCREPAELDRLVQGLLAPTGFGSNQLADTDEPIGLDYHEMADCLAETDKKYFEFEIDLLLRAHRQLELMRDGVVPDKPIPVNPWEHLM
;
A
#
# COMPACT_ATOMS: atom_id res chain seq x y z
N MET A 1 -14.77 -12.66 -5.57
CA MET A 1 -13.51 -12.92 -6.34
C MET A 1 -12.56 -11.74 -6.06
N GLU A 2 -12.09 -11.60 -4.81
CA GLU A 2 -11.27 -10.44 -4.37
C GLU A 2 -9.80 -10.82 -4.09
N ASP A 3 -9.50 -12.12 -3.96
CA ASP A 3 -8.15 -12.64 -3.64
C ASP A 3 -7.04 -12.19 -4.60
N ALA A 4 -7.29 -12.17 -5.91
CA ALA A 4 -6.23 -11.91 -6.89
C ALA A 4 -5.77 -10.44 -6.89
N ARG A 5 -6.74 -9.51 -6.82
CA ARG A 5 -6.44 -8.07 -6.76
C ARG A 5 -5.75 -7.72 -5.44
N TYR A 6 -6.21 -8.29 -4.34
CA TYR A 6 -5.60 -8.10 -3.03
C TYR A 6 -4.14 -8.57 -3.01
N ARG A 7 -3.85 -9.78 -3.49
CA ARG A 7 -2.47 -10.30 -3.59
C ARG A 7 -1.58 -9.44 -4.48
N GLN A 8 -2.12 -8.98 -5.61
CA GLN A 8 -1.38 -8.11 -6.52
C GLN A 8 -0.99 -6.79 -5.86
N LEU A 9 -1.91 -6.16 -5.11
CA LEU A 9 -1.62 -4.92 -4.38
C LEU A 9 -0.62 -5.17 -3.23
N GLN A 10 -0.74 -6.30 -2.52
CA GLN A 10 0.24 -6.67 -1.51
C GLN A 10 1.66 -6.79 -2.08
N GLU A 11 1.82 -7.48 -3.22
CA GLU A 11 3.12 -7.59 -3.89
C GLU A 11 3.64 -6.22 -4.36
N GLN A 12 2.77 -5.39 -4.94
CA GLN A 12 3.16 -4.05 -5.39
C GLN A 12 3.66 -3.19 -4.23
N ILE A 13 2.95 -3.20 -3.09
CA ILE A 13 3.36 -2.48 -1.88
C ILE A 13 4.67 -3.05 -1.35
N GLN A 14 4.77 -4.37 -1.19
CA GLN A 14 5.94 -5.03 -0.59
C GLN A 14 7.25 -4.76 -1.33
N TYR A 15 7.21 -4.63 -2.66
CA TYR A 15 8.40 -4.44 -3.49
C TYR A 15 8.54 -3.02 -4.04
N CYS A 16 7.67 -2.08 -3.62
CA CYS A 16 7.75 -0.70 -4.06
C CYS A 16 9.05 -0.06 -3.56
N ARG A 17 9.71 0.72 -4.42
CA ARG A 17 10.98 1.41 -4.10
C ARG A 17 10.87 2.93 -4.18
N GLU A 18 9.78 3.42 -4.74
CA GLU A 18 9.56 4.83 -4.94
C GLU A 18 8.41 5.30 -4.05
N PRO A 19 8.64 6.24 -3.10
CA PRO A 19 7.57 6.77 -2.25
C PRO A 19 6.39 7.33 -3.03
N ALA A 20 6.65 7.97 -4.18
CA ALA A 20 5.60 8.51 -5.05
C ALA A 20 4.75 7.42 -5.73
N GLU A 21 5.31 6.24 -5.99
CA GLU A 21 4.56 5.10 -6.52
C GLU A 21 3.69 4.48 -5.43
N LEU A 22 4.25 4.31 -4.22
CA LEU A 22 3.52 3.82 -3.05
C LEU A 22 2.33 4.73 -2.72
N ASP A 23 2.52 6.04 -2.78
CA ASP A 23 1.47 7.01 -2.55
C ASP A 23 0.32 6.88 -3.56
N ARG A 24 0.62 6.73 -4.85
CA ARG A 24 -0.42 6.48 -5.87
C ARG A 24 -1.20 5.19 -5.62
N LEU A 25 -0.53 4.13 -5.17
CA LEU A 25 -1.18 2.87 -4.82
C LEU A 25 -2.15 3.05 -3.65
N VAL A 26 -1.74 3.78 -2.62
CA VAL A 26 -2.56 4.07 -1.43
C VAL A 26 -3.74 4.99 -1.79
N GLN A 27 -3.53 6.03 -2.60
CA GLN A 27 -4.63 6.89 -3.07
C GLN A 27 -5.68 6.09 -3.86
N GLY A 28 -5.24 5.14 -4.70
CA GLY A 28 -6.15 4.23 -5.41
C GLY A 28 -6.93 3.28 -4.49
N LEU A 29 -6.32 2.89 -3.35
CA LEU A 29 -6.96 2.08 -2.32
C LEU A 29 -8.02 2.88 -1.53
N LEU A 30 -7.74 4.16 -1.25
CA LEU A 30 -8.63 5.02 -0.47
C LEU A 30 -9.75 5.66 -1.29
N ALA A 31 -9.63 5.72 -2.62
CA ALA A 31 -10.68 6.24 -3.51
C ALA A 31 -12.10 5.69 -3.22
N PRO A 32 -12.33 4.37 -3.07
CA PRO A 32 -13.65 3.82 -2.73
C PRO A 32 -14.12 4.12 -1.30
N THR A 33 -13.21 4.43 -0.38
CA THR A 33 -13.54 4.72 1.03
C THR A 33 -13.97 6.17 1.27
N GLY A 34 -13.75 7.05 0.28
CA GLY A 34 -14.00 8.49 0.40
C GLY A 34 -12.87 9.27 1.08
N PHE A 35 -11.87 8.60 1.68
CA PHE A 35 -10.69 9.26 2.27
C PHE A 35 -9.78 9.90 1.22
N GLY A 36 -9.64 9.30 0.04
CA GLY A 36 -8.76 9.81 -1.03
C GLY A 36 -9.37 10.95 -1.86
N SER A 37 -10.68 11.18 -1.77
CA SER A 37 -11.40 12.12 -2.64
C SER A 37 -11.27 13.59 -2.22
N ASN A 38 -10.92 13.85 -0.96
CA ASN A 38 -10.85 15.21 -0.40
C ASN A 38 -9.42 15.76 -0.26
N GLN A 39 -8.37 14.96 -0.49
CA GLN A 39 -6.97 15.42 -0.38
C GLN A 39 -6.46 16.17 -1.63
N LEU A 40 -7.21 16.16 -2.74
CA LEU A 40 -6.84 16.88 -3.97
C LEU A 40 -7.40 18.31 -4.05
N ALA A 41 -8.05 18.80 -2.99
CA ALA A 41 -8.54 20.17 -2.92
C ALA A 41 -7.44 21.10 -2.36
N ASP A 42 -6.58 21.59 -3.26
CA ASP A 42 -5.98 22.94 -3.21
C ASP A 42 -5.38 23.40 -1.85
N THR A 43 -4.69 22.51 -1.15
CA THR A 43 -3.89 22.87 0.03
C THR A 43 -2.42 22.59 -0.29
N ASP A 44 -1.65 23.68 -0.38
CA ASP A 44 -0.18 23.72 -0.57
C ASP A 44 0.61 23.00 0.55
N GLU A 45 -0.09 22.43 1.53
CA GLU A 45 0.47 21.57 2.55
C GLU A 45 -0.17 20.18 2.41
N PRO A 46 0.57 19.15 1.96
CA PRO A 46 0.07 17.79 2.04
C PRO A 46 -0.19 17.54 3.54
N ILE A 47 -1.47 17.42 3.93
CA ILE A 47 -1.84 16.93 5.25
C ILE A 47 -1.32 15.50 5.29
N GLY A 48 -0.08 15.38 5.76
CA GLY A 48 0.73 14.18 5.75
C GLY A 48 0.27 13.24 6.85
N LEU A 49 -0.98 12.78 6.75
CA LEU A 49 -1.41 11.63 7.53
C LEU A 49 -0.52 10.46 7.11
N ASP A 50 0.14 9.85 8.08
CA ASP A 50 0.87 8.62 7.84
C ASP A 50 -0.13 7.52 7.48
N TYR A 51 0.29 6.53 6.69
CA TYR A 51 -0.57 5.40 6.32
C TYR A 51 -1.10 4.67 7.55
N HIS A 52 -0.35 4.67 8.67
CA HIS A 52 -0.82 4.18 9.95
C HIS A 52 -2.02 4.97 10.48
N GLU A 53 -1.97 6.31 10.46
CA GLU A 53 -3.06 7.16 10.94
C GLU A 53 -4.32 6.98 10.08
N MET A 54 -4.15 6.83 8.76
CA MET A 54 -5.26 6.50 7.86
C MET A 54 -5.89 5.14 8.20
N ALA A 55 -5.08 4.14 8.54
CA ALA A 55 -5.56 2.82 8.93
C ALA A 55 -6.35 2.88 10.25
N ASP A 56 -5.89 3.66 11.22
CA ASP A 56 -6.59 3.88 12.49
C ASP A 56 -7.95 4.54 12.26
N CYS A 57 -8.02 5.57 11.42
CA CYS A 57 -9.28 6.23 11.10
C CYS A 57 -10.31 5.29 10.44
N LEU A 58 -9.87 4.44 9.51
CA LEU A 58 -10.75 3.43 8.90
C LEU A 58 -11.20 2.38 9.91
N ALA A 59 -10.31 1.96 10.81
CA ALA A 59 -10.62 0.99 11.86
C ALA A 59 -11.65 1.54 12.87
N GLU A 60 -11.54 2.82 13.22
CA GLU A 60 -12.53 3.52 14.07
C GLU A 60 -13.88 3.68 13.37
N THR A 61 -13.88 3.85 12.05
CA THR A 61 -15.12 4.02 11.26
C THR A 61 -15.88 2.70 11.14
N ASP A 62 -15.27 1.67 10.53
CA ASP A 62 -15.83 0.32 10.47
C ASP A 62 -14.73 -0.69 10.09
N LYS A 63 -14.08 -1.24 11.11
CA LYS A 63 -13.01 -2.24 10.95
C LYS A 63 -13.41 -3.45 10.11
N LYS A 64 -14.67 -3.92 10.18
CA LYS A 64 -15.08 -5.12 9.43
C LYS A 64 -15.26 -4.83 7.96
N TYR A 65 -15.75 -3.64 7.64
CA TYR A 65 -15.94 -3.22 6.27
C TYR A 65 -14.61 -2.90 5.57
N PHE A 66 -13.67 -2.26 6.28
CA PHE A 66 -12.38 -1.80 5.74
C PHE A 66 -11.18 -2.70 6.05
N GLU A 67 -11.41 -3.97 6.43
CA GLU A 67 -10.33 -4.87 6.89
C GLU A 67 -9.19 -5.00 5.87
N PHE A 68 -9.51 -5.02 4.57
CA PHE A 68 -8.54 -5.12 3.49
C PHE A 68 -7.72 -3.84 3.33
N GLU A 69 -8.38 -2.69 3.37
CA GLU A 69 -7.75 -1.39 3.25
C GLU A 69 -6.82 -1.12 4.44
N ILE A 70 -7.27 -1.46 5.64
CA ILE A 70 -6.48 -1.34 6.88
C ILE A 70 -5.20 -2.17 6.77
N ASP A 71 -5.28 -3.45 6.38
CA ASP A 71 -4.08 -4.30 6.22
C ASP A 71 -3.11 -3.74 5.18
N LEU A 72 -3.62 -3.26 4.04
CA LEU A 72 -2.77 -2.71 2.97
C LEU A 72 -2.10 -1.39 3.37
N LEU A 73 -2.79 -0.53 4.12
CA LEU A 73 -2.22 0.71 4.67
C LEU A 73 -1.12 0.43 5.68
N LEU A 74 -1.31 -0.54 6.59
CA LEU A 74 -0.27 -0.92 7.54
C LEU A 74 0.96 -1.51 6.85
N ARG A 75 0.77 -2.25 5.75
CA ARG A 75 1.89 -2.72 4.92
C ARG A 75 2.59 -1.59 4.18
N ALA A 76 1.84 -0.61 3.68
CA ALA A 76 2.39 0.57 3.03
C ALA A 76 3.24 1.39 4.01
N HIS A 77 2.76 1.59 5.25
CA HIS A 77 3.53 2.24 6.32
C HIS A 77 4.87 1.55 6.53
N ARG A 78 4.85 0.23 6.74
CA ARG A 78 6.06 -0.56 6.93
C ARG A 78 7.01 -0.48 5.74
N GLN A 79 6.49 -0.48 4.51
CA GLN A 79 7.33 -0.35 3.33
C GLN A 79 8.01 1.02 3.29
N LEU A 80 7.30 2.09 3.65
CA LEU A 80 7.87 3.43 3.70
C LEU A 80 9.00 3.52 4.72
N GLU A 81 8.88 2.83 5.86
CA GLU A 81 9.98 2.67 6.83
C GLU A 81 11.19 1.95 6.19
N LEU A 82 10.96 0.82 5.50
CA LEU A 82 12.03 0.08 4.81
C LEU A 82 12.72 0.92 3.72
N MET A 83 11.98 1.79 3.02
CA MET A 83 12.52 2.73 2.04
C MET A 83 13.40 3.79 2.71
N ARG A 84 12.93 4.37 3.83
CA ARG A 84 13.69 5.36 4.62
C ARG A 84 14.99 4.76 5.16
N ASP A 85 14.95 3.50 5.56
CA ASP A 85 16.10 2.76 6.09
C ASP A 85 16.99 2.16 5.00
N GLY A 86 16.59 2.24 3.72
CA GLY A 86 17.35 1.72 2.58
C GLY A 86 17.40 0.18 2.49
N VAL A 87 16.47 -0.52 3.13
CA VAL A 87 16.42 -1.99 3.25
C VAL A 87 15.24 -2.61 2.51
N VAL A 88 14.78 -1.98 1.43
CA VAL A 88 13.65 -2.45 0.63
C VAL A 88 13.94 -3.84 0.01
N PRO A 89 13.08 -4.85 0.23
CA PRO A 89 13.29 -6.19 -0.32
C PRO A 89 13.30 -6.18 -1.85
N ASP A 90 14.16 -7.02 -2.45
CA ASP A 90 14.10 -7.31 -3.87
C ASP A 90 12.87 -8.17 -4.19
N LYS A 91 12.23 -7.89 -5.33
CA LYS A 91 11.19 -8.77 -5.86
C LYS A 91 11.86 -10.11 -6.22
N PRO A 92 11.33 -11.25 -5.75
CA PRO A 92 11.87 -12.54 -6.12
C PRO A 92 11.79 -12.69 -7.63
N ILE A 93 12.92 -12.98 -8.26
CA ILE A 93 12.96 -13.33 -9.68
C ILE A 93 12.21 -14.67 -9.77
N PRO A 94 11.16 -14.78 -10.60
CA PRO A 94 10.53 -16.06 -10.84
C PRO A 94 11.55 -16.94 -11.56
N VAL A 95 12.29 -17.73 -10.78
CA VAL A 95 13.16 -18.78 -11.30
C VAL A 95 12.26 -19.76 -12.01
N ASN A 96 12.45 -19.88 -13.31
CA ASN A 96 11.62 -20.75 -14.13
C ASN A 96 11.93 -22.19 -13.68
N PRO A 97 10.94 -22.98 -13.21
CA PRO A 97 11.19 -24.29 -12.62
C PRO A 97 11.87 -25.29 -13.57
N TRP A 98 11.92 -24.98 -14.87
CA TRP A 98 12.56 -25.78 -15.91
C TRP A 98 14.06 -25.48 -16.09
N GLU A 99 14.59 -24.38 -15.55
CA GLU A 99 16.02 -24.03 -15.68
C GLU A 99 16.95 -24.89 -14.81
N HIS A 100 16.41 -25.69 -13.89
CA HIS A 100 17.18 -26.62 -13.05
C HIS A 100 17.42 -28.01 -13.69
N LEU A 101 17.01 -28.23 -14.94
CA LEU A 101 17.11 -29.54 -15.61
C LEU A 101 18.19 -29.64 -16.70
N MET A 102 19.10 -28.66 -16.81
CA MET A 102 20.29 -28.73 -17.68
C MET A 102 21.58 -28.71 -16.86
#